data_AF-A0AAV3PFM7-F1
#
_entry.id   AF-A0AAV3PFM7-F1
#
_cell.length_a   1.000
_cell.length_b   1.000
_cell.length_c   1.000
_cell.angle_alpha   90.00
_cell.angle_beta   90.00
_cell.angle_gamma   90.00
#
_symmetry.space_group_name_H-M   'P 1'
#
loop_
_entity.id
_entity.type
_entity.pdbx_description
1 polymer ?
#
loop_
_entity_poly.entity_id
_entity_poly.type
_entity_poly.pdbx_seq_one_letter_code
_entity_poly.pdbx_strand_id
1 'polypeptide(L)'
;MQVHWEILMAQQLELHLDILAGLDAAVEDGIDIISISLVDASLPFHQDNIAIGSFSAIQKGIFVSCSAGNLGPSPGTLSNEAPWILTPKDSLSTLVPLVYPVSSGNSNSSLCREGSENGVDFKGKVVFCERGGGIARIAKGQAVKDAGGAAMILMNKEIDAFSTLADAHVLPAVHLSYASGLKIKSYINSSEQPLATISFKGTSIGDPLAPVVTSFSSRGPNLASPGILKPDIVGPGVNILAAWAFSLDDNTDPKLAFNVISGTSMSCPHLSGVAALLKSSHPSWSPAAIKSAMMTTADIFTTGAGHVNPSKANDPVKNVISIKFN
;
A
#
# COMPACT_ATOMS: atom_id res chain seq x y z
N MET A 1 12.10 -5.53 27.42
CA MET A 1 12.91 -6.41 26.55
C MET A 1 13.09 -5.64 25.27
N GLN A 2 14.29 -5.15 25.02
CA GLN A 2 14.62 -4.36 23.84
C GLN A 2 15.18 -5.36 22.83
N VAL A 3 14.55 -5.47 21.67
CA VAL A 3 14.93 -6.41 20.61
C VAL A 3 15.77 -5.65 19.58
N HIS A 4 16.99 -6.12 19.34
CA HIS A 4 17.94 -5.58 18.38
C HIS A 4 17.87 -6.38 17.08
N TRP A 5 17.74 -5.72 15.93
CA TRP A 5 17.61 -6.37 14.62
C TRP A 5 18.49 -5.68 13.58
N GLU A 6 18.95 -6.46 12.59
CA GLU A 6 19.74 -5.97 11.47
C GLU A 6 19.28 -6.61 10.15
N ILE A 7 19.30 -5.84 9.06
CA ILE A 7 18.93 -6.30 7.72
C ILE A 7 20.17 -6.24 6.83
N LEU A 8 20.59 -7.40 6.32
CA LEU A 8 21.63 -7.48 5.30
C LEU A 8 20.99 -7.39 3.91
N MET A 9 21.25 -6.29 3.21
CA MET A 9 20.85 -6.07 1.81
C MET A 9 22.10 -5.80 0.97
N ALA A 10 22.34 -6.60 -0.06
CA ALA A 10 23.41 -6.35 -1.01
C ALA A 10 22.88 -6.34 -2.45
N GLN A 11 23.22 -5.31 -3.22
CA GLN A 11 22.99 -5.28 -4.66
C GLN A 11 23.99 -6.22 -5.33
N GLN A 12 23.46 -7.03 -6.22
CA GLN A 12 24.11 -8.14 -6.90
C GLN A 12 25.32 -7.69 -7.71
N LEU A 13 26.53 -7.87 -7.15
CA LEU A 13 27.79 -8.33 -7.76
C LEU A 13 28.94 -8.07 -6.75
N GLU A 14 29.70 -9.12 -6.38
CA GLU A 14 30.89 -9.18 -5.48
C GLU A 14 30.64 -9.39 -3.97
N LEU A 15 30.37 -10.61 -3.44
CA LEU A 15 30.04 -10.70 -1.99
C LEU A 15 30.24 -12.02 -1.19
N HIS A 16 30.89 -13.10 -1.67
CA HIS A 16 30.93 -14.34 -0.85
C HIS A 16 31.63 -14.16 0.52
N LEU A 17 32.68 -13.33 0.61
CA LEU A 17 33.38 -13.04 1.88
C LEU A 17 32.65 -11.99 2.74
N ASP A 18 31.99 -11.03 2.11
CA ASP A 18 31.31 -9.92 2.79
C ASP A 18 30.05 -10.39 3.52
N ILE A 19 29.39 -11.45 3.05
CA ILE A 19 28.25 -12.06 3.75
C ILE A 19 28.67 -12.65 5.09
N LEU A 20 29.80 -13.37 5.15
CA LEU A 20 30.33 -13.91 6.39
C LEU A 20 30.77 -12.79 7.34
N ALA A 21 31.45 -11.77 6.82
CA ALA A 21 31.85 -10.62 7.62
C ALA A 21 30.63 -9.88 8.22
N GLY A 22 29.57 -9.70 7.45
CA GLY A 22 28.32 -9.11 7.93
C GLY A 22 27.61 -9.96 8.99
N LEU A 23 27.63 -11.29 8.84
CA LEU A 23 27.08 -12.21 9.83
C LEU A 23 27.90 -12.21 11.12
N ASP A 24 29.23 -12.24 11.03
CA ASP A 24 30.10 -12.18 12.20
C ASP A 24 29.94 -10.85 12.96
N ALA A 25 29.84 -9.73 12.24
CA ALA A 25 29.59 -8.41 12.84
C ALA A 25 28.23 -8.37 13.57
N ALA A 26 27.15 -8.83 12.93
CA ALA A 26 25.82 -8.90 13.54
C ALA A 26 25.81 -9.75 14.83
N VAL A 27 26.59 -10.84 14.83
CA VAL A 27 26.74 -11.73 15.98
C VAL A 27 27.57 -11.05 17.09
N GLU A 28 28.61 -10.30 16.77
CA GLU A 28 29.41 -9.52 17.72
C GLU A 28 28.63 -8.34 18.33
N ASP A 29 27.78 -7.70 17.53
CA ASP A 29 26.90 -6.60 17.94
C ASP A 29 25.75 -7.07 18.85
N GLY A 30 25.60 -8.40 19.03
CA GLY A 30 24.67 -8.99 19.99
C GLY A 30 23.20 -8.84 19.59
N ILE A 31 22.90 -8.86 18.30
CA ILE A 31 21.53 -8.72 17.81
C ILE A 31 20.70 -9.99 18.09
N ASP A 32 19.37 -9.85 18.17
CA ASP A 32 18.48 -10.97 18.47
C ASP A 32 18.00 -11.70 17.21
N ILE A 33 17.92 -10.99 16.06
CA ILE A 33 17.36 -11.48 14.80
C ILE A 33 18.18 -10.97 13.60
N ILE A 34 18.60 -11.88 12.73
CA ILE A 34 19.20 -11.61 11.43
C ILE A 34 18.18 -11.90 10.32
N SER A 35 17.96 -10.94 9.43
CA SER A 35 17.14 -11.10 8.21
C SER A 35 18.02 -10.99 6.96
N ILE A 36 18.08 -12.07 6.18
CA ILE A 36 18.94 -12.18 5.00
C ILE A 36 18.08 -12.33 3.74
N SER A 37 17.96 -11.26 2.95
CA SER A 37 17.24 -11.30 1.67
C SER A 37 18.19 -11.60 0.50
N LEU A 38 19.08 -12.58 0.68
CA LEU A 38 20.07 -13.02 -0.31
C LEU A 38 19.93 -14.53 -0.55
N VAL A 39 20.27 -14.93 -1.75
CA VAL A 39 20.36 -16.34 -2.14
C VAL A 39 21.67 -16.60 -2.86
N ASP A 40 22.25 -17.76 -2.59
CA ASP A 40 23.41 -18.30 -3.29
C ASP A 40 23.04 -19.65 -3.92
N ALA A 41 23.94 -20.24 -4.70
CA ALA A 41 23.75 -21.59 -5.24
C ALA A 41 23.50 -22.60 -4.11
N SER A 42 22.59 -23.56 -4.34
CA SER A 42 22.40 -24.68 -3.41
C SER A 42 23.67 -25.53 -3.38
N LEU A 43 24.38 -25.49 -2.26
CA LEU A 43 25.65 -26.17 -2.01
C LEU A 43 25.55 -27.02 -0.74
N PRO A 44 26.41 -28.05 -0.57
CA PRO A 44 26.55 -28.70 0.73
C PRO A 44 26.84 -27.69 1.84
N PHE A 45 26.22 -27.82 3.02
CA PHE A 45 26.25 -26.78 4.08
C PHE A 45 27.64 -26.32 4.53
N HIS A 46 28.67 -27.15 4.37
CA HIS A 46 30.06 -26.79 4.70
C HIS A 46 30.76 -25.95 3.62
N GLN A 47 30.08 -25.67 2.51
CA GLN A 47 30.52 -24.80 1.41
C GLN A 47 29.57 -23.63 1.18
N ASP A 48 28.49 -23.54 1.97
CA ASP A 48 27.50 -22.48 1.91
C ASP A 48 27.79 -21.47 3.01
N ASN A 49 28.22 -20.27 2.62
CA ASN A 49 28.62 -19.21 3.55
C ASN A 49 27.45 -18.70 4.40
N ILE A 50 26.23 -18.70 3.85
CA ILE A 50 25.02 -18.34 4.60
C ILE A 50 24.72 -19.44 5.63
N ALA A 51 24.84 -20.72 5.26
CA ALA A 51 24.68 -21.84 6.19
C ALA A 51 25.71 -21.81 7.32
N ILE A 52 26.99 -21.55 7.02
CA ILE A 52 28.08 -21.47 8.00
C ILE A 52 27.87 -20.29 8.95
N GLY A 53 27.63 -19.08 8.43
CA GLY A 53 27.46 -17.90 9.27
C GLY A 53 26.18 -17.97 10.12
N SER A 54 25.08 -18.47 9.56
CA SER A 54 23.83 -18.67 10.31
C SER A 54 23.95 -19.74 11.41
N PHE A 55 24.79 -20.77 11.22
CA PHE A 55 25.06 -21.76 12.27
C PHE A 55 25.76 -21.12 13.47
N SER A 56 26.73 -20.25 13.22
CA SER A 56 27.41 -19.50 14.29
C SER A 56 26.44 -18.56 15.04
N ALA A 57 25.53 -17.92 14.31
CA ALA A 57 24.50 -17.06 14.89
C ALA A 57 23.52 -17.84 15.79
N ILE A 58 22.97 -18.98 15.31
CA ILE A 58 22.01 -19.76 16.09
C ILE A 58 22.65 -20.39 17.34
N GLN A 59 23.95 -20.74 17.29
CA GLN A 59 24.69 -21.22 18.46
C GLN A 59 24.78 -20.18 19.58
N LYS A 60 24.69 -18.88 19.23
CA LYS A 60 24.63 -17.78 20.19
C LYS A 60 23.20 -17.33 20.53
N GLY A 61 22.19 -18.08 20.08
CA GLY A 61 20.78 -17.82 20.36
C GLY A 61 20.13 -16.78 19.44
N ILE A 62 20.78 -16.42 18.33
CA ILE A 62 20.30 -15.42 17.37
C ILE A 62 19.45 -16.11 16.31
N PHE A 63 18.23 -15.63 16.10
CA PHE A 63 17.31 -16.21 15.12
C PHE A 63 17.67 -15.73 13.71
N VAL A 64 17.68 -16.63 12.72
CA VAL A 64 18.04 -16.31 11.33
C VAL A 64 16.91 -16.69 10.38
N SER A 65 16.49 -15.73 9.55
CA SER A 65 15.53 -15.95 8.46
C SER A 65 16.17 -15.57 7.12
N CYS A 66 16.10 -16.48 6.14
CA CYS A 66 16.64 -16.26 4.79
C CYS A 66 15.60 -16.52 3.71
N SER A 67 15.67 -15.85 2.56
CA SER A 67 14.72 -16.07 1.46
C SER A 67 14.93 -17.42 0.74
N ALA A 68 13.86 -18.01 0.21
CA ALA A 68 13.90 -19.32 -0.48
C ALA A 68 14.51 -19.29 -1.90
N GLY A 69 14.68 -18.11 -2.48
CA GLY A 69 15.07 -17.91 -3.87
C GLY A 69 13.90 -17.85 -4.85
N ASN A 70 14.15 -17.24 -6.01
CA ASN A 70 13.13 -16.93 -7.02
C ASN A 70 13.26 -17.81 -8.28
N LEU A 71 13.82 -19.03 -8.15
CA LEU A 71 14.13 -19.93 -9.28
C LEU A 71 13.11 -21.08 -9.46
N GLY A 72 11.99 -21.05 -8.73
CA GLY A 72 10.88 -22.00 -8.91
C GLY A 72 10.23 -21.95 -10.31
N PRO A 73 9.28 -22.87 -10.63
CA PRO A 73 8.57 -23.78 -9.73
C PRO A 73 9.04 -25.25 -9.77
N SER A 74 10.08 -25.59 -10.55
CA SER A 74 10.58 -26.97 -10.63
C SER A 74 11.07 -27.49 -9.27
N PRO A 75 10.86 -28.77 -8.93
CA PRO A 75 11.46 -29.36 -7.73
C PRO A 75 12.99 -29.16 -7.71
N GLY A 76 13.56 -28.89 -6.53
CA GLY A 76 15.01 -28.71 -6.35
C GLY A 76 15.55 -27.33 -6.72
N THR A 77 14.71 -26.29 -6.71
CA THR A 77 15.08 -24.89 -7.02
C THR A 77 15.21 -24.00 -5.78
N LEU A 78 15.07 -24.59 -4.58
CA LEU A 78 15.22 -23.94 -3.28
C LEU A 78 16.69 -23.55 -3.04
N SER A 79 16.91 -22.53 -2.21
CA SER A 79 18.21 -22.20 -1.62
C SER A 79 18.03 -21.87 -0.13
N ASN A 80 19.12 -21.72 0.62
CA ASN A 80 19.09 -21.52 2.08
C ASN A 80 18.36 -22.68 2.80
N GLU A 81 18.84 -23.90 2.58
CA GLU A 81 18.17 -25.15 2.97
C GLU A 81 18.58 -25.65 4.37
N ALA A 82 19.49 -24.95 5.04
CA ALA A 82 20.06 -25.40 6.30
C ALA A 82 18.98 -25.51 7.40
N PRO A 83 18.95 -26.60 8.19
CA PRO A 83 17.87 -26.84 9.17
C PRO A 83 17.72 -25.77 10.27
N TRP A 84 18.75 -24.96 10.49
CA TRP A 84 18.77 -23.88 11.47
C TRP A 84 18.34 -22.52 10.90
N ILE A 85 18.01 -22.44 9.62
CA ILE A 85 17.50 -21.23 8.97
C ILE A 85 15.98 -21.34 8.83
N LEU A 86 15.24 -20.28 9.19
CA LEU A 86 13.85 -20.15 8.75
C LEU A 86 13.81 -19.68 7.30
N THR A 87 13.36 -20.57 6.41
CA THR A 87 13.19 -20.25 4.99
C THR A 87 11.71 -20.14 4.67
N PRO A 88 11.15 -18.92 4.51
CA PRO A 88 9.74 -18.74 4.24
C PRO A 88 9.42 -19.21 2.82
N LYS A 89 8.34 -19.98 2.68
CA LYS A 89 7.78 -20.35 1.38
C LYS A 89 6.99 -19.18 0.82
N ASP A 90 7.17 -18.87 -0.46
CA ASP A 90 6.26 -17.98 -1.18
C ASP A 90 4.88 -18.66 -1.29
N SER A 91 3.84 -17.99 -0.82
CA SER A 91 2.49 -18.56 -0.77
C SER A 91 1.99 -18.76 -2.21
N LEU A 92 2.02 -20.01 -2.68
CA LEU A 92 1.32 -20.42 -3.90
C LEU A 92 -0.18 -20.19 -3.68
N SER A 93 -0.65 -19.06 -4.18
CA SER A 93 -2.03 -18.63 -4.10
C SER A 93 -2.89 -19.54 -4.98
N THR A 94 -3.68 -20.42 -4.37
CA THR A 94 -4.59 -21.34 -5.09
C THR A 94 -5.46 -20.54 -6.07
N LEU A 95 -5.43 -20.92 -7.34
CA LEU A 95 -6.35 -20.39 -8.34
C LEU A 95 -7.75 -20.93 -8.05
N VAL A 96 -8.72 -20.03 -7.91
CA VAL A 96 -10.13 -20.38 -7.69
C VAL A 96 -10.98 -19.79 -8.81
N PRO A 97 -12.18 -20.35 -9.08
CA PRO A 97 -13.04 -19.82 -10.12
C PRO A 97 -13.39 -18.35 -9.89
N LEU A 98 -13.36 -17.58 -10.97
CA LEU A 98 -13.74 -16.17 -11.01
C LEU A 98 -15.15 -16.07 -11.59
N VAL A 99 -16.05 -15.35 -10.92
CA VAL A 99 -17.43 -15.16 -11.39
C VAL A 99 -17.75 -13.69 -11.53
N TYR A 100 -18.48 -13.35 -12.59
CA TYR A 100 -19.04 -12.03 -12.80
C TYR A 100 -20.57 -12.13 -12.83
N PRO A 101 -21.28 -11.61 -11.81
CA PRO A 101 -22.73 -11.69 -11.75
C PRO A 101 -23.35 -10.69 -12.71
N VAL A 102 -23.43 -11.03 -13.99
CA VAL A 102 -24.29 -10.32 -14.96
C VAL A 102 -25.33 -11.31 -15.45
N SER A 103 -26.52 -11.25 -14.85
CA SER A 103 -27.66 -11.96 -15.40
C SER A 103 -28.28 -11.17 -16.54
N SER A 104 -28.64 -11.86 -17.61
CA SER A 104 -29.41 -11.34 -18.74
C SER A 104 -30.75 -10.81 -18.23
N GLY A 105 -30.84 -9.50 -17.96
CA GLY A 105 -32.06 -8.82 -17.53
C GLY A 105 -31.98 -8.03 -16.21
N ASN A 106 -30.88 -8.11 -15.44
CA ASN A 106 -30.73 -7.33 -14.21
C ASN A 106 -29.37 -6.65 -14.10
N SER A 107 -29.30 -5.39 -14.55
CA SER A 107 -28.11 -4.53 -14.51
C SER A 107 -27.56 -4.25 -13.10
N ASN A 108 -28.27 -4.65 -12.03
CA ASN A 108 -27.84 -4.46 -10.65
C ASN A 108 -27.10 -5.66 -10.06
N SER A 109 -27.05 -6.80 -10.74
CA SER A 109 -26.34 -7.99 -10.26
C SER A 109 -24.82 -7.78 -10.18
N SER A 110 -24.26 -6.99 -11.11
CA SER A 110 -22.83 -6.64 -11.14
C SER A 110 -22.40 -5.83 -9.91
N LEU A 111 -23.35 -5.24 -9.20
CA LEU A 111 -23.09 -4.41 -8.04
C LEU A 111 -22.85 -5.23 -6.76
N CYS A 112 -23.04 -6.55 -6.77
CA CYS A 112 -22.83 -7.40 -5.59
C CYS A 112 -23.50 -6.84 -4.32
N ARG A 113 -24.77 -6.45 -4.45
CA ARG A 113 -25.63 -6.16 -3.30
C ARG A 113 -26.24 -7.45 -2.76
N GLU A 114 -26.84 -7.38 -1.58
CA GLU A 114 -27.68 -8.47 -1.06
C GLU A 114 -28.70 -8.92 -2.10
N GLY A 115 -28.76 -10.23 -2.37
CA GLY A 115 -29.61 -10.84 -3.39
C GLY A 115 -29.05 -10.81 -4.83
N SER A 116 -27.78 -10.43 -5.03
CA SER A 116 -27.14 -10.43 -6.36
C SER A 116 -26.65 -11.80 -6.82
N GLU A 117 -26.61 -12.76 -5.92
CA GLU A 117 -26.32 -14.18 -6.17
C GLU A 117 -27.44 -14.91 -6.92
N ASN A 118 -28.61 -14.26 -7.11
CA ASN A 118 -29.75 -14.83 -7.82
C ASN A 118 -29.38 -15.23 -9.26
N GLY A 119 -29.06 -16.52 -9.43
CA GLY A 119 -28.68 -17.14 -10.70
C GLY A 119 -27.16 -17.33 -10.91
N VAL A 120 -26.31 -16.93 -9.96
CA VAL A 120 -24.85 -17.11 -10.03
C VAL A 120 -24.30 -17.61 -8.69
N ASP A 121 -23.73 -18.81 -8.68
CA ASP A 121 -23.14 -19.41 -7.48
C ASP A 121 -21.80 -18.76 -7.11
N PHE A 122 -21.74 -18.12 -5.94
CA PHE A 122 -20.54 -17.47 -5.41
C PHE A 122 -19.68 -18.39 -4.55
N LYS A 123 -20.20 -19.56 -4.12
CA LYS A 123 -19.59 -20.36 -3.05
C LYS A 123 -18.16 -20.80 -3.39
N GLY A 124 -17.19 -20.36 -2.60
CA GLY A 124 -15.77 -20.69 -2.76
C GLY A 124 -15.07 -20.00 -3.95
N LYS A 125 -15.69 -18.97 -4.55
CA LYS A 125 -15.20 -18.30 -5.77
C LYS A 125 -14.76 -16.86 -5.50
N VAL A 126 -13.93 -16.32 -6.38
CA VAL A 126 -13.65 -14.89 -6.43
C VAL A 126 -14.77 -14.20 -7.20
N VAL A 127 -15.39 -13.19 -6.61
CA VAL A 127 -16.51 -12.46 -7.24
C VAL A 127 -16.02 -11.11 -7.76
N PHE A 128 -16.24 -10.86 -9.05
CA PHE A 128 -15.94 -9.58 -9.70
C PHE A 128 -17.14 -8.65 -9.59
N CYS A 129 -16.98 -7.50 -8.93
CA CYS A 129 -18.03 -6.57 -8.57
C CYS A 129 -17.74 -5.16 -9.10
N GLU A 130 -18.79 -4.38 -9.35
CA GLU A 130 -18.70 -3.00 -9.81
C GLU A 130 -19.05 -2.00 -8.70
N ARG A 131 -18.32 -0.88 -8.69
CA ARG A 131 -18.63 0.29 -7.86
C ARG A 131 -19.91 0.95 -8.35
N GLY A 132 -20.86 1.23 -7.44
CA GLY A 132 -22.08 1.96 -7.76
C GLY A 132 -23.30 1.54 -6.94
N GLY A 133 -24.46 2.03 -7.38
CA GLY A 133 -25.78 1.71 -6.81
C GLY A 133 -26.06 2.26 -5.41
N GLY A 134 -25.31 3.26 -4.94
CA GLY A 134 -25.45 3.78 -3.58
C GLY A 134 -24.99 2.81 -2.48
N ILE A 135 -24.45 1.63 -2.84
CA ILE A 135 -24.00 0.61 -1.89
C ILE A 135 -22.56 0.90 -1.47
N ALA A 136 -22.26 0.85 -0.18
CA ALA A 136 -20.89 1.02 0.33
C ALA A 136 -19.96 -0.09 -0.16
N ARG A 137 -18.66 0.18 -0.30
CA ARG A 137 -17.67 -0.80 -0.80
C ARG A 137 -17.57 -2.00 0.13
N ILE A 138 -17.49 -1.75 1.44
CA ILE A 138 -17.47 -2.80 2.47
C ILE A 138 -18.75 -3.62 2.46
N ALA A 139 -19.92 -2.98 2.28
CA ALA A 139 -21.21 -3.67 2.22
C ALA A 139 -21.31 -4.65 1.03
N LYS A 140 -20.67 -4.35 -0.11
CA LYS A 140 -20.55 -5.31 -1.23
C LYS A 140 -19.72 -6.52 -0.84
N GLY A 141 -18.62 -6.29 -0.12
CA GLY A 141 -17.83 -7.37 0.48
C GLY A 141 -18.70 -8.23 1.40
N GLN A 142 -19.47 -7.61 2.29
CA GLN A 142 -20.36 -8.36 3.19
C GLN A 142 -21.36 -9.24 2.42
N ALA A 143 -22.02 -8.71 1.39
CA ALA A 143 -22.93 -9.50 0.57
C ALA A 143 -22.24 -10.69 -0.13
N VAL A 144 -21.00 -10.50 -0.63
CA VAL A 144 -20.21 -11.60 -1.21
C VAL A 144 -19.85 -12.65 -0.16
N LYS A 145 -19.46 -12.23 1.06
CA LYS A 145 -19.17 -13.13 2.18
C LYS A 145 -20.38 -13.96 2.58
N ASP A 146 -21.53 -13.31 2.73
CA ASP A 146 -22.78 -13.94 3.15
C ASP A 146 -23.27 -14.97 2.12
N ALA A 147 -23.02 -14.72 0.84
CA ALA A 147 -23.26 -15.67 -0.26
C ALA A 147 -22.19 -16.77 -0.38
N GLY A 148 -21.19 -16.83 0.51
CA GLY A 148 -20.14 -17.85 0.55
C GLY A 148 -18.96 -17.61 -0.39
N GLY A 149 -18.81 -16.41 -0.94
CA GLY A 149 -17.67 -16.02 -1.76
C GLY A 149 -16.34 -16.08 -1.01
N ALA A 150 -15.29 -16.56 -1.69
CA ALA A 150 -13.95 -16.66 -1.12
C ALA A 150 -13.18 -15.33 -1.14
N ALA A 151 -13.45 -14.49 -2.14
CA ALA A 151 -12.74 -13.24 -2.38
C ALA A 151 -13.57 -12.26 -3.23
N MET A 152 -13.22 -10.97 -3.22
CA MET A 152 -13.89 -9.95 -4.04
C MET A 152 -12.89 -9.10 -4.82
N ILE A 153 -13.14 -8.94 -6.12
CA ILE A 153 -12.45 -7.94 -6.95
C ILE A 153 -13.45 -6.82 -7.21
N LEU A 154 -13.18 -5.61 -6.73
CA LEU A 154 -14.03 -4.44 -6.93
C LEU A 154 -13.45 -3.54 -8.02
N MET A 155 -14.19 -3.30 -9.09
CA MET A 155 -13.84 -2.38 -10.16
C MET A 155 -14.46 -0.99 -9.92
N ASN A 156 -13.66 0.06 -10.13
CA ASN A 156 -14.12 1.44 -10.13
C ASN A 156 -15.07 1.82 -11.28
N LYS A 157 -15.74 2.96 -11.15
CA LYS A 157 -16.43 3.60 -12.28
C LYS A 157 -15.44 4.37 -13.15
N GLU A 158 -15.86 4.66 -14.37
CA GLU A 158 -15.09 5.50 -15.30
C GLU A 158 -14.70 6.85 -14.68
N ILE A 159 -15.64 7.51 -13.99
CA ILE A 159 -15.41 8.78 -13.30
C ILE A 159 -14.39 8.69 -12.15
N ASP A 160 -14.18 7.50 -11.58
CA ASP A 160 -13.22 7.28 -10.50
C ASP A 160 -11.80 7.01 -11.04
N ALA A 161 -11.70 6.64 -12.32
CA ALA A 161 -10.47 6.37 -13.04
C ALA A 161 -9.51 5.44 -12.26
N PHE A 162 -8.34 5.94 -11.88
CA PHE A 162 -7.29 5.20 -11.17
C PHE A 162 -7.40 5.27 -9.64
N SER A 163 -8.38 5.99 -9.08
CA SER A 163 -8.47 6.28 -7.64
C SER A 163 -8.91 5.05 -6.83
N THR A 164 -7.97 4.32 -6.23
CA THR A 164 -8.26 3.12 -5.43
C THR A 164 -8.15 3.39 -3.93
N LEU A 165 -8.96 2.68 -3.14
CA LEU A 165 -9.05 2.87 -1.70
C LEU A 165 -8.75 1.54 -0.99
N ALA A 166 -7.88 1.60 0.01
CA ALA A 166 -7.48 0.47 0.84
C ALA A 166 -8.45 0.29 2.02
N ASP A 167 -9.74 0.11 1.72
CA ASP A 167 -10.73 -0.13 2.77
C ASP A 167 -10.48 -1.48 3.45
N ALA A 168 -10.70 -1.54 4.77
CA ALA A 168 -10.72 -2.80 5.51
C ALA A 168 -11.98 -3.61 5.14
N HIS A 169 -11.81 -4.58 4.25
CA HIS A 169 -12.89 -5.47 3.81
C HIS A 169 -13.06 -6.67 4.74
N VAL A 170 -14.30 -7.18 4.85
CA VAL A 170 -14.69 -8.33 5.68
C VAL A 170 -14.24 -9.69 5.15
N LEU A 171 -13.63 -9.72 3.96
CA LEU A 171 -13.08 -10.87 3.24
C LEU A 171 -11.93 -10.38 2.33
N PRO A 172 -11.05 -11.26 1.82
CA PRO A 172 -9.98 -10.89 0.90
C PRO A 172 -10.49 -10.11 -0.32
N ALA A 173 -10.12 -8.83 -0.42
CA ALA A 173 -10.61 -7.97 -1.50
C ALA A 173 -9.51 -7.10 -2.12
N VAL A 174 -9.68 -6.78 -3.40
CA VAL A 174 -8.84 -5.83 -4.12
C VAL A 174 -9.70 -4.79 -4.83
N HIS A 175 -9.34 -3.51 -4.70
CA HIS A 175 -9.99 -2.41 -5.39
C HIS A 175 -9.16 -1.98 -6.59
N LEU A 176 -9.74 -2.05 -7.78
CA LEU A 176 -9.09 -1.79 -9.05
C LEU A 176 -9.52 -0.47 -9.68
N SER A 177 -8.61 0.11 -10.46
CA SER A 177 -8.95 1.18 -11.40
C SER A 177 -9.97 0.72 -12.43
N TYR A 178 -10.66 1.68 -13.06
CA TYR A 178 -11.59 1.40 -14.15
C TYR A 178 -10.89 0.66 -15.30
N ALA A 179 -9.70 1.13 -15.71
CA ALA A 179 -8.95 0.53 -16.80
C ALA A 179 -8.51 -0.93 -16.51
N SER A 180 -8.07 -1.22 -15.28
CA SER A 180 -7.72 -2.59 -14.88
C SER A 180 -8.96 -3.49 -14.80
N GLY A 181 -10.08 -2.96 -14.32
CA GLY A 181 -11.35 -3.68 -14.29
C GLY A 181 -11.86 -4.06 -15.68
N LEU A 182 -11.71 -3.17 -16.68
CA LEU A 182 -12.04 -3.49 -18.08
C LEU A 182 -11.21 -4.68 -18.62
N LYS A 183 -9.92 -4.75 -18.28
CA LYS A 183 -9.08 -5.89 -18.68
C LYS A 183 -9.56 -7.21 -18.07
N ILE A 184 -9.98 -7.18 -16.80
CA ILE A 184 -10.55 -8.37 -16.15
C ILE A 184 -11.89 -8.76 -16.77
N LYS A 185 -12.75 -7.79 -17.10
CA LYS A 185 -13.99 -8.09 -17.84
C LYS A 185 -13.72 -8.76 -19.19
N SER A 186 -12.75 -8.23 -19.95
CA SER A 186 -12.33 -8.85 -21.20
C SER A 186 -11.81 -10.27 -20.99
N TYR A 187 -11.02 -10.50 -19.95
CA TYR A 187 -10.54 -11.84 -19.58
C TYR A 187 -11.69 -12.81 -19.28
N ILE A 188 -12.64 -12.41 -18.42
CA ILE A 188 -13.82 -13.21 -18.06
C ILE A 188 -14.62 -13.59 -19.31
N ASN A 189 -14.82 -12.65 -20.24
CA ASN A 189 -15.58 -12.90 -21.48
C ASN A 189 -14.82 -13.78 -22.49
N SER A 190 -13.50 -13.87 -22.37
CA SER A 190 -12.64 -14.64 -23.29
C SER A 190 -12.36 -16.08 -22.84
N SER A 191 -12.74 -16.44 -21.62
CA SER A 191 -12.46 -17.75 -21.02
C SER A 191 -13.75 -18.45 -20.62
N GLU A 192 -13.86 -19.74 -20.93
CA GLU A 192 -14.99 -20.57 -20.48
C GLU A 192 -14.92 -20.87 -18.97
N GLN A 193 -13.71 -20.87 -18.39
CA GLN A 193 -13.45 -21.13 -16.98
C GLN A 193 -12.43 -20.13 -16.44
N PRO A 194 -12.82 -18.86 -16.25
CA PRO A 194 -11.91 -17.86 -15.72
C PRO A 194 -11.54 -18.21 -14.28
N LEU A 195 -10.24 -18.14 -13.98
CA LEU A 195 -9.68 -18.40 -12.65
C LEU A 195 -8.96 -17.14 -12.18
N ALA A 196 -8.96 -16.92 -10.87
CA ALA A 196 -8.24 -15.82 -10.26
C ALA A 196 -7.68 -16.21 -8.90
N THR A 197 -6.70 -15.42 -8.47
CA THR A 197 -6.17 -15.50 -7.12
C THR A 197 -5.76 -14.11 -6.68
N ILE A 198 -5.86 -13.84 -5.38
CA ILE A 198 -5.49 -12.55 -4.78
C ILE A 198 -4.31 -12.81 -3.87
N SER A 199 -3.15 -12.24 -4.21
CA SER A 199 -1.94 -12.27 -3.39
C SER A 199 -1.73 -10.90 -2.74
N PHE A 200 -1.55 -10.87 -1.42
CA PHE A 200 -1.19 -9.65 -0.71
C PHE A 200 0.33 -9.56 -0.58
N LYS A 201 0.94 -8.58 -1.24
CA LYS A 201 2.40 -8.38 -1.27
C LYS A 201 2.89 -7.26 -0.35
N GLY A 202 2.04 -6.83 0.58
CA GLY A 202 2.29 -5.64 1.41
C GLY A 202 2.17 -4.33 0.64
N THR A 203 2.75 -3.28 1.21
CA THR A 203 2.70 -1.90 0.67
C THR A 203 3.86 -1.64 -0.27
N SER A 204 3.56 -1.23 -1.50
CA SER A 204 4.56 -0.70 -2.43
C SER A 204 4.69 0.81 -2.29
N ILE A 205 5.92 1.32 -2.18
CA ILE A 205 6.22 2.76 -2.13
C ILE A 205 6.89 3.17 -3.44
N GLY A 206 6.71 4.42 -3.87
CA GLY A 206 7.38 4.96 -5.07
C GLY A 206 6.57 4.89 -6.35
N ASP A 207 5.24 5.03 -6.26
CA ASP A 207 4.41 5.21 -7.45
C ASP A 207 4.86 6.47 -8.21
N PRO A 208 5.38 6.35 -9.45
CA PRO A 208 5.89 7.50 -10.22
C PRO A 208 4.79 8.47 -10.64
N LEU A 209 3.52 8.06 -10.54
CA LEU A 209 2.38 8.94 -10.81
C LEU A 209 2.05 9.81 -9.60
N ALA A 210 2.51 9.46 -8.39
CA ALA A 210 2.20 10.23 -7.20
C ALA A 210 2.99 11.56 -7.12
N PRO A 211 2.39 12.65 -6.62
CA PRO A 211 1.00 12.75 -6.19
C PRO A 211 0.03 12.83 -7.38
N VAL A 212 -1.22 12.39 -7.21
CA VAL A 212 -2.34 12.67 -8.12
C VAL A 212 -3.54 13.14 -7.31
N VAL A 213 -4.33 14.11 -7.81
CA VAL A 213 -5.58 14.43 -7.11
C VAL A 213 -6.64 13.37 -7.39
N THR A 214 -7.10 12.71 -6.34
CA THR A 214 -8.16 11.69 -6.35
C THR A 214 -9.49 12.18 -6.94
N SER A 215 -10.26 11.26 -7.53
CA SER A 215 -11.55 11.53 -8.18
C SER A 215 -12.58 12.18 -7.25
N PHE A 216 -12.61 11.77 -5.98
CA PHE A 216 -13.60 12.26 -5.02
C PHE A 216 -13.29 13.67 -4.49
N SER A 217 -12.09 14.22 -4.73
CA SER A 217 -11.74 15.56 -4.26
C SER A 217 -12.56 16.61 -5.00
N SER A 218 -13.33 17.41 -4.27
CA SER A 218 -14.13 18.51 -4.82
C SER A 218 -13.29 19.53 -5.58
N ARG A 219 -13.90 20.16 -6.59
CA ARG A 219 -13.24 21.12 -7.50
C ARG A 219 -13.94 22.47 -7.45
N GLY A 220 -13.18 23.51 -7.78
CA GLY A 220 -13.73 24.83 -8.07
C GLY A 220 -14.45 24.89 -9.43
N PRO A 221 -14.87 26.08 -9.87
CA PRO A 221 -14.57 27.39 -9.27
C PRO A 221 -15.34 27.68 -7.98
N ASN A 222 -14.95 28.73 -7.28
CA ASN A 222 -15.65 29.22 -6.09
C ASN A 222 -16.95 29.94 -6.50
N LEU A 223 -18.10 29.33 -6.22
CA LEU A 223 -19.41 29.90 -6.58
C LEU A 223 -19.79 31.14 -5.74
N ALA A 224 -19.30 31.22 -4.50
CA ALA A 224 -19.61 32.34 -3.61
C ALA A 224 -18.79 33.60 -3.94
N SER A 225 -17.56 33.42 -4.42
CA SER A 225 -16.70 34.51 -4.88
C SER A 225 -15.94 34.07 -6.13
N PRO A 226 -16.53 34.25 -7.33
CA PRO A 226 -15.95 33.76 -8.59
C PRO A 226 -14.53 34.28 -8.89
N GLY A 227 -14.15 35.44 -8.34
CA GLY A 227 -12.81 36.02 -8.48
C GLY A 227 -11.73 35.36 -7.62
N ILE A 228 -12.08 34.48 -6.69
CA ILE A 228 -11.14 33.82 -5.77
C ILE A 228 -11.07 32.32 -6.09
N LEU A 229 -9.94 31.89 -6.65
CA LEU A 229 -9.71 30.49 -7.01
C LEU A 229 -9.76 29.55 -5.79
N LYS A 230 -10.35 28.36 -5.97
CA LYS A 230 -10.41 27.27 -4.99
C LYS A 230 -10.30 25.91 -5.69
N PRO A 231 -9.77 24.87 -5.00
CA PRO A 231 -9.15 24.89 -3.67
C PRO A 231 -7.80 25.63 -3.66
N ASP A 232 -7.27 25.93 -2.47
CA ASP A 232 -6.01 26.69 -2.33
C ASP A 232 -4.75 25.82 -2.55
N ILE A 233 -4.73 24.60 -2.00
CA ILE A 233 -3.55 23.72 -1.95
C ILE A 233 -3.97 22.25 -1.79
N VAL A 234 -3.09 21.32 -2.14
CA VAL A 234 -3.29 19.86 -2.04
C VAL A 234 -2.36 19.26 -0.97
N GLY A 235 -2.83 18.23 -0.27
CA GLY A 235 -2.03 17.44 0.67
C GLY A 235 -2.44 15.96 0.69
N PRO A 236 -1.66 15.07 1.32
CA PRO A 236 -1.94 13.63 1.36
C PRO A 236 -3.27 13.31 2.03
N GLY A 237 -4.17 12.62 1.32
CA GLY A 237 -5.50 12.29 1.83
C GLY A 237 -6.09 11.00 1.31
N VAL A 238 -5.30 10.15 0.67
CA VAL A 238 -5.73 8.83 0.20
C VAL A 238 -4.91 7.79 0.92
N ASN A 239 -5.59 6.78 1.46
CA ASN A 239 -5.02 5.64 2.18
C ASN A 239 -4.09 6.08 3.32
N ILE A 240 -4.56 7.02 4.15
CA ILE A 240 -3.82 7.54 5.31
C ILE A 240 -4.06 6.61 6.50
N LEU A 241 -2.98 6.02 7.02
CA LEU A 241 -2.96 5.27 8.26
C LEU A 241 -2.95 6.24 9.46
N ALA A 242 -3.89 6.08 10.38
CA ALA A 242 -3.95 6.86 11.62
C ALA A 242 -4.56 6.05 12.77
N ALA A 243 -4.44 6.57 14.00
CA ALA A 243 -5.04 5.96 15.18
C ALA A 243 -6.56 5.87 15.05
N TRP A 244 -7.13 4.80 15.62
CA TRP A 244 -8.56 4.52 15.60
C TRP A 244 -9.06 4.14 16.99
N ALA A 245 -10.37 4.27 17.20
CA ALA A 245 -10.97 4.07 18.53
C ALA A 245 -11.08 2.58 18.95
N PHE A 246 -11.09 1.66 17.98
CA PHE A 246 -11.27 0.23 18.19
C PHE A 246 -10.59 -0.57 17.07
N SER A 247 -10.20 -1.82 17.35
CA SER A 247 -9.63 -2.71 16.33
C SER A 247 -10.65 -2.97 15.22
N LEU A 248 -10.19 -2.95 13.97
CA LEU A 248 -10.99 -3.35 12.81
C LEU A 248 -10.83 -4.83 12.46
N ASP A 249 -9.87 -5.48 13.11
CA ASP A 249 -9.50 -6.87 12.93
C ASP A 249 -10.10 -7.68 14.08
N ASP A 250 -10.29 -8.99 13.89
CA ASP A 250 -10.66 -9.93 14.96
C ASP A 250 -9.56 -10.10 16.04
N ASN A 251 -8.53 -9.26 15.99
CA ASN A 251 -7.41 -9.26 16.91
C ASN A 251 -7.83 -8.66 18.25
N THR A 252 -7.71 -9.44 19.31
CA THR A 252 -8.23 -9.16 20.65
C THR A 252 -7.29 -8.30 21.51
N ASP A 253 -6.23 -7.72 20.95
CA ASP A 253 -5.36 -6.78 21.68
C ASP A 253 -5.89 -5.34 21.56
N PRO A 254 -6.55 -4.79 22.61
CA PRO A 254 -7.20 -3.50 22.55
C PRO A 254 -6.23 -2.31 22.61
N LYS A 255 -4.90 -2.55 22.66
CA LYS A 255 -3.95 -1.52 23.09
C LYS A 255 -3.54 -0.52 22.02
N LEU A 256 -3.63 -0.87 20.72
CA LEU A 256 -3.27 0.04 19.62
C LEU A 256 -4.09 -0.27 18.37
N ALA A 257 -5.18 0.47 18.17
CA ALA A 257 -6.00 0.36 16.98
C ALA A 257 -5.62 1.41 15.93
N PHE A 258 -5.50 0.99 14.68
CA PHE A 258 -5.23 1.85 13.54
C PHE A 258 -6.23 1.58 12.42
N ASN A 259 -6.42 2.57 11.56
CA ASN A 259 -7.27 2.46 10.38
C ASN A 259 -6.63 3.21 9.20
N VAL A 260 -6.89 2.71 8.00
CA VAL A 260 -6.52 3.35 6.74
C VAL A 260 -7.79 3.92 6.11
N ILE A 261 -7.88 5.26 6.07
CA ILE A 261 -9.02 5.94 5.46
C ILE A 261 -8.59 7.02 4.48
N SER A 262 -9.53 7.42 3.63
CA SER A 262 -9.31 8.39 2.57
C SER A 262 -10.34 9.52 2.65
N GLY A 263 -9.90 10.74 2.38
CA GLY A 263 -10.75 11.92 2.34
C GLY A 263 -9.93 13.20 2.32
N THR A 264 -10.52 14.30 1.86
CA THR A 264 -9.98 15.64 2.10
C THR A 264 -9.90 15.96 3.59
N SER A 265 -10.74 15.30 4.40
CA SER A 265 -10.64 15.28 5.87
C SER A 265 -9.31 14.73 6.38
N MET A 266 -8.60 13.89 5.62
CA MET A 266 -7.26 13.37 5.95
C MET A 266 -6.16 14.30 5.41
N SER A 267 -6.39 14.98 4.29
CA SER A 267 -5.49 16.06 3.82
C SER A 267 -5.46 17.25 4.77
N CYS A 268 -6.61 17.61 5.35
CA CYS A 268 -6.76 18.74 6.26
C CYS A 268 -5.80 18.72 7.48
N PRO A 269 -5.69 17.63 8.27
CA PRO A 269 -4.77 17.57 9.41
C PRO A 269 -3.31 17.59 8.99
N HIS A 270 -2.93 17.04 7.83
CA HIS A 270 -1.56 17.19 7.31
C HIS A 270 -1.23 18.67 7.07
N LEU A 271 -2.08 19.39 6.35
CA LEU A 271 -1.89 20.82 6.08
C LEU A 271 -1.93 21.65 7.36
N SER A 272 -2.80 21.30 8.32
CA SER A 272 -2.87 21.95 9.63
C SER A 272 -1.60 21.74 10.45
N GLY A 273 -1.02 20.54 10.41
CA GLY A 273 0.27 20.24 11.05
C GLY A 273 1.41 21.07 10.45
N VAL A 274 1.48 21.19 9.12
CA VAL A 274 2.45 22.07 8.45
C VAL A 274 2.25 23.53 8.87
N ALA A 275 1.01 24.02 8.88
CA ALA A 275 0.71 25.39 9.32
C ALA A 275 1.11 25.63 10.79
N ALA A 276 0.91 24.66 11.67
CA ALA A 276 1.32 24.73 13.07
C ALA A 276 2.85 24.79 13.24
N LEU A 277 3.59 23.98 12.47
CA LEU A 277 5.06 24.01 12.44
C LEU A 277 5.60 25.36 11.94
N LEU A 278 4.98 25.91 10.89
CA LEU A 278 5.30 27.25 10.39
C LEU A 278 5.00 28.33 11.45
N LYS A 279 3.88 28.24 12.16
CA LYS A 279 3.55 29.17 13.25
C LYS A 279 4.54 29.07 14.41
N SER A 280 5.00 27.86 14.73
CA SER A 280 6.01 27.64 15.77
C SER A 280 7.37 28.22 15.37
N SER A 281 7.77 28.05 14.10
CA SER A 281 9.05 28.56 13.58
C SER A 281 9.03 30.06 13.31
N HIS A 282 7.85 30.61 13.00
CA HIS A 282 7.62 32.03 12.72
C HIS A 282 6.47 32.59 13.58
N PRO A 283 6.68 32.80 14.90
CA PRO A 283 5.60 33.19 15.82
C PRO A 283 4.90 34.50 15.48
N SER A 284 5.57 35.42 14.78
CA SER A 284 5.00 36.71 14.35
C SER A 284 4.17 36.63 13.06
N TRP A 285 4.25 35.54 12.29
CA TRP A 285 3.50 35.41 11.05
C TRP A 285 1.99 35.39 11.30
N SER A 286 1.27 36.14 10.48
CA SER A 286 -0.20 36.12 10.45
C SER A 286 -0.70 34.83 9.77
N PRO A 287 -1.98 34.45 9.97
CA PRO A 287 -2.56 33.32 9.24
C PRO A 287 -2.48 33.47 7.71
N ALA A 288 -2.61 34.69 7.20
CA ALA A 288 -2.46 34.98 5.78
C ALA A 288 -1.02 34.78 5.29
N ALA A 289 -0.02 35.16 6.09
CA ALA A 289 1.40 34.92 5.78
C ALA A 289 1.72 33.42 5.74
N ILE A 290 1.23 32.64 6.71
CA ILE A 290 1.39 31.17 6.72
C ILE A 290 0.72 30.55 5.49
N LYS A 291 -0.52 30.93 5.20
CA LYS A 291 -1.24 30.45 4.01
C LYS A 291 -0.46 30.81 2.74
N SER A 292 0.03 32.05 2.63
CA SER A 292 0.81 32.49 1.48
C SER A 292 2.08 31.69 1.32
N ALA A 293 2.86 31.49 2.39
CA ALA A 293 4.08 30.70 2.37
C ALA A 293 3.83 29.27 1.90
N MET A 294 2.78 28.61 2.41
CA MET A 294 2.40 27.26 1.97
C MET A 294 2.01 27.20 0.49
N MET A 295 1.26 28.19 0.00
CA MET A 295 0.79 28.21 -1.39
C MET A 295 1.91 28.54 -2.38
N THR A 296 2.70 29.58 -2.14
CA THR A 296 3.72 30.06 -3.09
C THR A 296 4.95 29.17 -3.17
N THR A 297 5.09 28.23 -2.24
CA THR A 297 6.19 27.26 -2.19
C THR A 297 5.77 25.82 -2.49
N ALA A 298 4.48 25.60 -2.74
CA ALA A 298 3.95 24.32 -3.13
C ALA A 298 4.61 23.84 -4.44
N ASP A 299 4.85 22.54 -4.55
CA ASP A 299 5.35 21.97 -5.79
C ASP A 299 4.24 21.98 -6.83
N ILE A 300 4.54 22.51 -8.03
CA ILE A 300 3.55 22.80 -9.06
C ILE A 300 2.74 21.55 -9.39
N PHE A 301 1.43 21.73 -9.36
CA PHE A 301 0.48 20.65 -9.51
C PHE A 301 -0.79 21.12 -10.23
N THR A 302 -1.58 20.19 -10.76
CA THR A 302 -2.75 20.49 -11.60
C THR A 302 -3.93 21.13 -10.85
N THR A 303 -3.85 21.36 -9.53
CA THR A 303 -4.96 21.88 -8.71
C THR A 303 -4.46 22.79 -7.59
N GLY A 304 -5.13 23.93 -7.40
CA GLY A 304 -4.73 24.93 -6.42
C GLY A 304 -3.33 25.49 -6.73
N ALA A 305 -2.58 25.83 -5.70
CA ALA A 305 -1.20 26.27 -5.85
C ALA A 305 -0.21 25.10 -6.06
N GLY A 306 -0.56 23.88 -5.65
CA GLY A 306 0.37 22.75 -5.72
C GLY A 306 0.18 21.71 -4.61
N HIS A 307 1.09 20.74 -4.58
CA HIS A 307 1.27 19.85 -3.44
C HIS A 307 2.12 20.56 -2.36
N VAL A 308 1.71 20.50 -1.10
CA VAL A 308 2.42 21.18 0.00
C VAL A 308 3.88 20.72 0.11
N ASN A 309 4.80 21.68 0.24
CA ASN A 309 6.22 21.42 0.49
C ASN A 309 6.65 22.09 1.81
N PRO A 310 6.65 21.36 2.94
CA PRO A 310 6.92 21.94 4.26
C PRO A 310 8.28 22.62 4.36
N SER A 311 9.31 22.03 3.75
CA SER A 311 10.69 22.54 3.79
C SER A 311 10.81 23.87 3.07
N LYS A 312 10.24 24.01 1.87
CA LYS A 312 10.23 25.29 1.15
C LYS A 312 9.34 26.32 1.83
N ALA A 313 8.20 25.91 2.40
CA ALA A 313 7.28 26.80 3.09
C ALA A 313 7.89 27.46 4.33
N ASN A 314 8.87 26.81 4.98
CA ASN A 314 9.54 27.36 6.15
C ASN A 314 10.50 28.51 5.83
N ASP A 315 10.96 28.63 4.58
CA ASP A 315 11.83 29.72 4.12
C ASP A 315 11.37 30.18 2.71
N PRO A 316 10.21 30.86 2.62
CA PRO A 316 9.59 31.20 1.35
C PRO A 316 10.37 32.26 0.56
N VAL A 317 11.35 32.92 1.19
CA VAL A 317 12.08 34.08 0.65
C VAL A 317 13.23 33.67 -0.27
N LYS A 318 13.73 32.43 -0.20
CA LYS A 318 14.79 31.95 -1.13
C LYS A 318 14.35 31.86 -2.60
N ASN A 319 13.06 31.95 -2.88
CA ASN A 319 12.52 31.97 -4.25
C ASN A 319 12.09 33.36 -4.73
N VAL A 320 12.33 34.42 -3.94
CA VAL A 320 12.15 35.80 -4.38
C VAL A 320 13.51 36.35 -4.81
N ILE A 321 13.60 36.73 -6.09
CA ILE A 321 14.76 37.36 -6.74
C ILE A 321 15.48 38.31 -5.77
N SER A 322 16.74 38.02 -5.45
CA SER A 322 17.63 38.98 -4.78
C SER A 322 17.93 40.12 -5.75
N ILE A 323 17.16 41.21 -5.69
CA ILE A 323 17.55 42.47 -6.33
C ILE A 323 18.51 43.15 -5.36
N LYS A 324 19.82 42.98 -5.61
CA LYS A 324 20.84 43.84 -5.00
C LYS A 324 20.80 45.18 -5.73
N PHE A 325 20.51 46.26 -5.00
CA PHE A 325 20.79 47.60 -5.48
C PHE A 325 22.29 47.88 -5.24
N ASN A 326 22.99 48.27 -6.31
CA ASN A 326 24.34 48.81 -6.25
C ASN A 326 24.32 50.22 -5.63
#